data_AF-A0A914WLE3-F1
#
_entry.id   AF-A0A914WLE3-F1
#
_cell.length_a   1.000
_cell.length_b   1.000
_cell.length_c   1.000
_cell.angle_alpha   90.00
_cell.angle_beta   90.00
_cell.angle_gamma   90.00
#
_symmetry.space_group_name_H-M   'P 1'
#
loop_
_entity.id
_entity.type
_entity.pdbx_description
1 polymer ?
#
loop_
_entity_poly.entity_id
_entity_poly.type
_entity_poly.pdbx_seq_one_letter_code
_entity_poly.pdbx_strand_id
1 'polypeptide(L)'
;MVNISLNSSSEENFTANVHLYWIYVGQGLFLMVANVLIIGAIAFHEPLRQRKEYIVIAGLAFVDISQGFGFFTAGLIRNVYIIEGTAGKLVSRVACLVKPWNMAFMWRSQLLTV
;
A
#
# COMPACT_ATOMS: atom_id res chain seq x y z
N MET A 1 -4.61 -38.95 -14.11
CA MET A 1 -3.71 -37.93 -14.67
C MET A 1 -4.41 -36.58 -14.74
N VAL A 2 -4.62 -35.93 -13.59
CA VAL A 2 -5.11 -34.54 -13.51
C VAL A 2 -4.45 -33.96 -12.28
N ASN A 3 -3.24 -33.41 -12.42
CA ASN A 3 -2.57 -32.74 -11.30
C ASN A 3 -1.52 -31.68 -11.71
N ILE A 4 -1.42 -31.35 -13.00
CA ILE A 4 -0.39 -30.40 -13.50
C ILE A 4 -0.99 -28.99 -13.68
N SER A 5 -2.28 -28.88 -14.06
CA SER A 5 -2.97 -27.61 -14.30
C SER A 5 -3.38 -26.82 -13.04
N LEU A 6 -3.52 -27.49 -11.90
CA LEU A 6 -3.79 -26.83 -10.61
C LEU A 6 -2.51 -26.22 -10.01
N ASN A 7 -1.34 -26.81 -10.28
CA ASN A 7 -0.09 -26.30 -9.74
C ASN A 7 0.34 -25.02 -10.48
N SER A 8 0.24 -25.02 -11.82
CA SER A 8 0.60 -23.85 -12.64
C SER A 8 -0.29 -22.63 -12.37
N SER A 9 -1.60 -22.84 -12.17
CA SER A 9 -2.51 -21.75 -11.82
C SER A 9 -2.27 -21.21 -10.41
N SER A 10 -1.87 -22.05 -9.45
CA SER A 10 -1.52 -21.56 -8.11
C SER A 10 -0.20 -20.79 -8.07
N GLU A 11 0.80 -21.22 -8.84
CA GLU A 11 2.13 -20.58 -8.92
C GLU A 11 2.09 -19.27 -9.71
N GLU A 12 1.33 -19.18 -10.80
CA GLU A 12 1.13 -17.92 -11.54
C GLU A 12 0.37 -16.89 -10.70
N ASN A 13 -0.65 -17.32 -9.95
CA ASN A 13 -1.37 -16.43 -9.03
C ASN A 13 -0.48 -15.99 -7.86
N PHE A 14 0.41 -16.86 -7.37
CA PHE A 14 1.35 -16.53 -6.30
C PHE A 14 2.36 -15.46 -6.76
N THR A 15 2.99 -15.66 -7.92
CA THR A 15 3.99 -14.72 -8.47
C THR A 15 3.35 -13.36 -8.80
N ALA A 16 2.17 -13.34 -9.43
CA ALA A 16 1.43 -12.11 -9.72
C ALA A 16 1.10 -11.30 -8.45
N ASN A 17 0.70 -11.99 -7.37
CA ASN A 17 0.41 -11.35 -6.09
C ASN A 17 1.65 -10.74 -5.44
N VAL A 18 2.79 -11.44 -5.45
CA VAL A 18 4.07 -10.92 -4.93
C VAL A 18 4.48 -9.66 -5.68
N HIS A 19 4.42 -9.66 -7.02
CA HIS A 19 4.74 -8.47 -7.82
C HIS A 19 3.83 -7.29 -7.51
N LEU A 20 2.52 -7.52 -7.33
CA LEU A 20 1.56 -6.48 -6.95
C LEU A 20 1.90 -5.85 -5.60
N TYR A 21 2.29 -6.65 -4.60
CA TYR A 21 2.62 -6.14 -3.27
C TYR A 21 3.93 -5.35 -3.25
N TRP A 22 4.93 -5.73 -4.05
CA TRP A 22 6.14 -4.93 -4.24
C TRP A 22 5.86 -3.57 -4.89
N ILE A 23 4.90 -3.49 -5.82
CA ILE A 23 4.46 -2.20 -6.38
C ILE A 23 3.89 -1.31 -5.27
N TYR A 24 3.08 -1.84 -4.35
CA TYR A 24 2.57 -1.06 -3.22
C TYR A 24 3.67 -0.57 -2.27
N VAL A 25 4.71 -1.38 -2.04
CA VAL A 25 5.88 -0.97 -1.26
C VAL A 25 6.58 0.21 -1.94
N GLY A 26 6.87 0.09 -3.24
CA GLY A 26 7.50 1.15 -4.03
C GLY A 26 6.68 2.43 -4.07
N GLN A 27 5.37 2.31 -4.28
CA GLN A 27 4.45 3.46 -4.29
C GLN A 27 4.38 4.16 -2.93
N GLY A 28 4.32 3.39 -1.83
CA GLY A 28 4.32 3.94 -0.48
C GLY A 28 5.61 4.68 -0.15
N LEU A 29 6.76 4.10 -0.53
CA LEU A 29 8.06 4.72 -0.35
C LEU A 29 8.19 6.02 -1.16
N PHE A 30 7.75 6.01 -2.42
CA PHE A 30 7.77 7.19 -3.29
C PHE A 30 6.92 8.33 -2.72
N LEU A 31 5.68 8.02 -2.29
CA LEU A 31 4.79 8.99 -1.62
C LEU A 31 5.43 9.60 -0.38
N MET A 32 6.06 8.77 0.47
CA MET A 32 6.73 9.26 1.67
C MET A 32 7.90 10.19 1.32
N VAL A 33 8.80 9.76 0.43
CA VAL A 33 10.00 10.53 0.09
C VAL A 33 9.63 11.85 -0.60
N ALA A 34 8.76 11.82 -1.60
CA ALA A 34 8.35 13.02 -2.33
C ALA A 34 7.70 14.06 -1.40
N ASN A 35 6.82 13.62 -0.51
CA ASN A 35 6.13 14.54 0.40
C ASN A 35 7.01 15.03 1.55
N VAL A 36 7.97 14.23 2.03
CA VAL A 36 8.98 14.70 2.99
C VAL A 36 9.84 15.80 2.38
N LEU A 37 10.22 15.68 1.09
CA LEU A 37 10.96 16.73 0.38
C LEU A 37 10.15 18.02 0.26
N ILE A 38 8.84 17.92 -0.01
CA ILE A 38 7.93 19.09 -0.06
C ILE A 38 7.87 19.78 1.30
N ILE A 39 7.64 19.02 2.38
CA ILE A 39 7.60 19.59 3.74
C ILE A 39 8.94 20.22 4.10
N GLY A 40 10.06 19.55 3.77
CA GLY A 40 11.40 20.07 3.98
C GLY A 40 11.61 21.40 3.25
N ALA A 41 11.26 21.48 1.96
CA ALA A 41 11.38 22.71 1.19
C ALA A 41 10.58 23.87 1.80
N ILE A 42 9.35 23.61 2.28
CA ILE A 42 8.52 24.62 2.94
C ILE A 42 9.12 25.02 4.30
N ALA A 43 9.69 24.07 5.05
CA ALA A 43 10.27 24.32 6.37
C ALA A 43 11.57 25.15 6.32
N PHE A 44 12.43 24.92 5.32
CA PHE A 44 13.71 25.64 5.18
C PHE A 44 13.58 27.00 4.50
N HIS A 45 12.48 27.26 3.76
CA HIS A 45 12.24 28.55 3.12
C HIS A 45 11.22 29.40 3.89
N GLU A 46 11.72 30.31 4.72
CA GLU A 46 10.91 31.28 5.47
C GLU A 46 9.85 32.05 4.64
N PRO A 47 10.12 32.55 3.41
CA PRO A 47 9.11 33.28 2.65
C PRO A 47 7.94 32.39 2.18
N LEU A 48 8.13 31.07 2.08
CA LEU A 48 7.06 30.12 1.76
C LEU A 48 6.16 29.92 2.98
N ARG A 49 6.73 29.79 4.18
CA ARG A 49 5.97 29.56 5.43
C ARG A 49 4.99 30.70 5.77
N GLN A 50 5.27 31.92 5.33
CA GLN A 50 4.42 33.08 5.62
C GLN A 50 3.10 33.11 4.83
N ARG A 51 2.97 32.34 3.74
CA ARG A 51 1.71 32.25 2.99
C ARG A 51 0.86 31.08 3.47
N LYS A 52 -0.42 31.35 3.72
CA LYS A 52 -1.39 30.33 4.17
C LYS A 52 -1.53 29.16 3.21
N GLU A 53 -1.34 29.40 1.91
CA GLU A 53 -1.40 28.37 0.86
C GLU A 53 -0.38 27.25 1.08
N TYR A 54 0.87 27.60 1.40
CA TYR A 54 1.93 26.60 1.61
C TYR A 54 1.74 25.82 2.92
N ILE A 55 1.07 26.39 3.92
CA ILE A 55 0.70 25.67 5.14
C ILE A 55 -0.34 24.58 4.84
N VAL A 56 -1.32 24.88 3.98
CA VAL A 56 -2.32 23.88 3.53
C VAL A 56 -1.64 22.77 2.74
N ILE A 57 -0.71 23.11 1.84
CA ILE A 57 0.08 22.13 1.06
C ILE A 57 0.90 21.23 1.99
N ALA A 58 1.53 21.79 3.03
CA ALA A 58 2.27 20.99 4.01
C ALA A 58 1.35 20.02 4.78
N GLY A 59 0.12 20.46 5.10
CA GLY A 59 -0.91 19.59 5.69
C GLY A 59 -1.33 18.45 4.78
N LEU A 60 -1.54 18.71 3.49
CA LEU A 60 -1.84 17.68 2.49
C LEU A 60 -0.68 16.70 2.32
N ALA A 61 0.56 17.21 2.23
CA ALA A 61 1.76 16.38 2.16
C ALA A 61 1.90 15.47 3.39
N PHE A 62 1.54 15.95 4.59
CA PHE A 62 1.53 15.13 5.79
C PHE A 62 0.53 13.97 5.70
N VAL A 63 -0.68 14.24 5.20
CA VAL A 63 -1.70 13.19 4.94
C VAL A 63 -1.15 12.18 3.94
N ASP A 64 -0.52 12.63 2.87
CA ASP A 64 0.06 11.74 1.85
C ASP A 64 1.22 10.90 2.41
N ILE A 65 2.03 11.42 3.33
CA ILE A 65 3.06 10.63 4.04
C ILE A 65 2.40 9.54 4.88
N SER A 66 1.35 9.88 5.64
CA SER A 66 0.62 8.90 6.46
C SER A 66 0.01 7.79 5.58
N GLN A 67 -0.49 8.16 4.40
CA GLN A 67 -1.01 7.23 3.42
C GLN A 67 0.11 6.37 2.79
N GLY A 68 1.24 6.98 2.44
CA GLY A 68 2.43 6.30 1.93
C GLY A 68 2.97 5.27 2.93
N PHE A 69 3.00 5.62 4.22
CA PHE A 69 3.37 4.70 5.30
C PHE A 69 2.42 3.51 5.39
N GLY A 70 1.11 3.74 5.25
CA GLY A 70 0.14 2.66 5.12
C GLY A 70 0.42 1.76 3.91
N PHE A 71 0.67 2.34 2.72
CA PHE A 71 1.07 1.60 1.51
C PHE A 71 2.29 0.71 1.73
N PHE A 72 3.35 1.30 2.26
CA PHE A 72 4.60 0.63 2.53
C PHE A 72 4.45 -0.54 3.53
N THR A 73 3.89 -0.28 4.71
CA THR A 73 3.76 -1.28 5.78
C THR A 73 2.88 -2.46 5.36
N ALA A 74 1.73 -2.22 4.73
CA ALA A 74 0.88 -3.31 4.30
C ALA A 74 1.47 -4.09 3.11
N GLY A 75 2.20 -3.45 2.20
CA GLY A 75 2.91 -4.16 1.14
C GLY A 75 3.97 -5.11 1.72
N LEU A 76 4.76 -4.63 2.68
CA LEU A 76 5.76 -5.44 3.39
C LEU A 76 5.14 -6.61 4.14
N ILE A 77 4.14 -6.35 4.99
CA ILE A 77 3.48 -7.38 5.80
C ILE A 77 2.90 -8.47 4.91
N ARG A 78 2.26 -8.11 3.79
CA ARG A 78 1.68 -9.08 2.84
C ARG A 78 2.74 -9.90 2.13
N ASN A 79 3.84 -9.28 1.70
CA ASN A 79 4.97 -9.99 1.12
C ASN A 79 5.57 -10.99 2.11
N VAL A 80 5.78 -10.61 3.37
CA VAL A 80 6.31 -11.50 4.41
C VAL A 80 5.41 -12.72 4.61
N TYR A 81 4.10 -12.52 4.78
CA TYR A 81 3.17 -13.65 4.98
C TYR A 81 3.06 -14.59 3.77
N ILE A 82 3.28 -14.08 2.56
CA ILE A 82 3.27 -14.89 1.33
C ILE A 82 4.55 -15.70 1.22
N ILE A 83 5.71 -15.11 1.53
CA ILE A 83 7.00 -15.79 1.56
C ILE A 83 7.01 -16.88 2.65
N GLU A 84 6.42 -16.62 3.82
CA GLU A 84 6.31 -17.58 4.92
C GLU A 84 5.26 -18.69 4.68
N GLY A 85 4.54 -18.67 3.55
CA GLY A 85 3.50 -19.65 3.24
C GLY A 85 2.27 -19.56 4.17
N THR A 86 2.15 -18.51 4.98
CA THR A 86 1.03 -18.28 5.90
C THR A 86 -0.02 -17.35 5.29
N ALA A 87 -0.24 -17.47 3.98
CA ALA A 87 -1.13 -16.60 3.22
C ALA A 87 -2.58 -16.58 3.75
N GLY A 88 -3.03 -17.65 4.40
CA GLY A 88 -4.35 -17.72 5.04
C GLY A 88 -4.58 -16.68 6.16
N LYS A 89 -3.52 -16.11 6.74
CA LYS A 89 -3.63 -15.06 7.77
C LYS A 89 -3.88 -13.66 7.19
N LEU A 90 -3.66 -13.45 5.88
CA LEU A 90 -3.96 -12.17 5.21
C LEU A 90 -5.46 -11.84 5.16
N VAL A 91 -6.33 -12.84 5.35
CA VAL A 91 -7.80 -12.72 5.30
C VAL A 91 -8.40 -12.30 6.66
N SER A 92 -7.56 -12.05 7.68
CA SER A 92 -8.05 -11.51 8.95
C SER A 92 -8.66 -10.13 8.75
N ARG A 93 -9.91 -9.94 9.22
CA ARG A 93 -10.65 -8.66 9.15
C ARG A 93 -9.84 -7.48 9.69
N VAL A 94 -8.99 -7.74 10.68
CA VAL A 94 -8.11 -6.72 11.28
C VAL A 94 -7.06 -6.23 10.27
N ALA A 95 -6.45 -7.14 9.50
CA ALA A 95 -5.50 -6.78 8.45
C ALA A 95 -6.15 -6.00 7.28
N CYS A 96 -7.45 -6.22 7.05
CA CYS A 96 -8.24 -5.43 6.11
C CYS A 96 -8.55 -4.02 6.64
N LEU A 97 -8.86 -3.89 7.93
CA LEU A 97 -9.17 -2.61 8.60
C LEU A 97 -7.97 -1.66 8.72
N VAL A 98 -6.74 -2.18 8.60
CA VAL A 98 -5.52 -1.36 8.61
C VAL A 98 -5.47 -0.38 7.42
N LYS A 99 -6.34 -0.52 6.40
CA LYS A 99 -6.53 0.54 5.40
C LYS A 99 -8.00 0.79 5.04
N PRO A 100 -8.46 2.05 5.06
CA PRO A 100 -9.80 2.40 4.60
C PRO A 100 -10.03 2.00 3.13
N TRP A 101 -8.99 2.02 2.28
CA TRP A 101 -9.11 1.68 0.86
C TRP A 101 -9.18 0.17 0.56
N ASN A 102 -8.74 -0.69 1.49
CA ASN A 102 -8.90 -2.14 1.32
C ASN A 102 -10.39 -2.56 1.45
N MET A 103 -11.25 -1.75 2.08
CA MET A 103 -12.70 -2.00 2.06
C MET A 103 -13.25 -1.99 0.63
N ALA A 104 -12.81 -1.04 -0.21
CA ALA A 104 -13.26 -0.95 -1.60
C ALA A 104 -12.78 -2.14 -2.46
N PHE A 105 -11.54 -2.61 -2.23
CA PHE A 105 -10.99 -3.73 -2.98
C PHE A 105 -11.62 -5.08 -2.60
N MET A 106 -11.95 -5.29 -1.31
CA MET A 106 -12.66 -6.51 -0.88
C MET A 106 -14.08 -6.57 -1.43
N TRP A 107 -14.75 -5.42 -1.54
CA TRP A 107 -16.08 -5.36 -2.15
C TRP A 107 -16.06 -5.90 -3.58
N ARG A 108 -14.99 -5.63 -4.32
CA ARG A 108 -14.78 -6.17 -5.68
C ARG A 108 -14.57 -7.69 -5.70
N SER A 109 -13.80 -8.24 -4.77
CA SER A 109 -13.59 -9.70 -4.71
C SER A 109 -14.81 -10.48 -4.23
N GLN A 110 -15.64 -9.90 -3.36
CA GLN A 110 -16.91 -10.52 -2.95
C GLN A 110 -17.97 -10.45 -4.04
N LEU A 111 -17.96 -9.41 -4.89
CA LEU A 111 -18.84 -9.33 -6.06
C LEU A 111 -18.51 -10.33 -7.18
N LEU A 112 -17.28 -10.87 -7.23
CA LEU A 112 -16.85 -11.86 -8.22
C LEU A 112 -16.99 -13.32 -7.74
N THR A 113 -17.48 -13.53 -6.52
CA THR A 113 -17.70 -14.86 -5.91
C THR A 113 -19.19 -15.17 -5.67
N VAL A 114 -20.10 -14.35 -6.23
CA VAL A 114 -21.54 -14.60 -6.29
C VAL A 114 -21.94 -14.91 -7.73
#